data_AF-A0A832FRC7-F1
#
_entry.id   AF-A0A832FRC7-F1
#
_cell.length_a   1.000
_cell.length_b   1.000
_cell.length_c   1.000
_cell.angle_alpha   90.00
_cell.angle_beta   90.00
_cell.angle_gamma   90.00
#
_symmetry.space_group_name_H-M   'P 1'
#
loop_
_entity.id
_entity.type
_entity.pdbx_description
1 polymer ?
#
loop_
_entity_poly.entity_id
_entity_poly.type
_entity_poly.pdbx_seq_one_letter_code
_entity_poly.pdbx_strand_id
1 'polypeptide(L)'
;MIPLSLAMEIIGVTASGALSPGPLTFAAIVGGRASGAKYGLLEALGHTAFELPLFVLLGLGCSAIVAGSSTLKLVSALGGISLLAYAVLTLRSLFSEASPTKPRAPSVHPIAVGFMLTAFNPFFIAWWLSAGVKLVTDILTYSSGLTFLLVSYATHVWMDYAWLAAVAHLARTGGAKLPRGMTLVQVALTLILAYYGLVFLSSVFT
;
A
#
# COMPACT_ATOMS: atom_id res chain seq x y z
N MET A 1 -26.31 12.63 -3.00
CA MET A 1 -25.09 13.48 -3.01
C MET A 1 -24.34 13.23 -1.71
N ILE A 2 -23.01 13.17 -1.72
CA ILE A 2 -22.21 12.98 -0.50
C ILE A 2 -22.23 14.28 0.30
N PRO A 3 -22.66 14.28 1.58
CA PRO A 3 -22.59 15.46 2.43
C PRO A 3 -21.15 15.92 2.64
N LEU A 4 -20.93 17.23 2.74
CA LEU A 4 -19.60 17.80 2.91
C LEU A 4 -18.88 17.25 4.17
N SER A 5 -19.62 17.06 5.27
CA SER A 5 -19.08 16.47 6.51
C SER A 5 -18.50 15.07 6.28
N LEU A 6 -19.23 14.21 5.57
CA LEU A 6 -18.79 12.86 5.24
C LEU A 6 -17.59 12.88 4.28
N ALA A 7 -17.62 13.76 3.26
CA ALA A 7 -16.50 13.91 2.35
C ALA A 7 -15.21 14.35 3.08
N MET A 8 -15.32 15.31 4.00
CA MET A 8 -14.17 15.76 4.81
C MET A 8 -13.65 14.67 5.74
N GLU A 9 -14.54 13.86 6.30
CA GLU A 9 -14.15 12.70 7.09
C GLU A 9 -13.38 11.67 6.25
N ILE A 10 -13.95 11.26 5.11
CA ILE A 10 -13.30 10.31 4.20
C ILE A 10 -11.92 10.82 3.81
N ILE A 11 -11.80 12.09 3.41
CA ILE A 11 -10.53 12.70 3.02
C ILE A 11 -9.56 12.76 4.21
N GLY A 12 -10.01 13.16 5.40
CA GLY A 12 -9.16 13.28 6.59
C GLY A 12 -8.62 11.94 7.07
N VAL A 13 -9.48 10.93 7.14
CA VAL A 13 -9.10 9.56 7.49
C VAL A 13 -8.17 8.98 6.42
N THR A 14 -8.48 9.16 5.14
CA THR A 14 -7.62 8.72 4.03
C THR A 14 -6.26 9.39 4.07
N ALA A 15 -6.17 10.70 4.30
CA ALA A 15 -4.90 11.42 4.42
C ALA A 15 -4.02 10.82 5.51
N SER A 16 -4.60 10.46 6.66
CA SER A 16 -3.85 9.85 7.76
C SER A 16 -3.28 8.48 7.41
N GLY A 17 -4.00 7.70 6.58
CA GLY A 17 -3.57 6.38 6.12
C GLY A 17 -2.61 6.46 4.92
N ALA A 18 -3.09 7.00 3.80
CA ALA A 18 -2.40 7.01 2.51
C ALA A 18 -1.04 7.74 2.56
N LEU A 19 -0.93 8.82 3.33
CA LEU A 19 0.30 9.62 3.42
C LEU A 19 1.30 9.04 4.43
N SER A 20 0.90 8.06 5.25
CA SER A 20 1.80 7.40 6.18
C SER A 20 2.80 6.51 5.41
N PRO A 21 4.11 6.63 5.66
CA PRO A 21 5.10 5.85 4.91
C PRO A 21 4.99 4.36 5.25
N GLY A 22 4.70 3.55 4.23
CA GLY A 22 4.58 2.09 4.35
C GLY A 22 5.17 1.33 3.17
N PRO A 23 4.89 0.01 3.05
CA PRO A 23 5.42 -0.83 1.97
C PRO A 23 5.12 -0.33 0.55
N LEU A 24 3.92 0.20 0.29
CA LEU A 24 3.57 0.81 -1.00
C LEU A 24 4.36 2.07 -1.27
N THR A 25 4.46 2.99 -0.30
CA THR A 25 5.27 4.20 -0.46
C THR A 25 6.73 3.88 -0.75
N PHE A 26 7.28 2.87 -0.07
CA PHE A 26 8.61 2.36 -0.38
C PHE A 26 8.67 1.88 -1.82
N ALA A 27 7.79 0.98 -2.22
CA ALA A 27 7.84 0.38 -3.54
C ALA A 27 7.72 1.45 -4.65
N ALA A 28 6.91 2.48 -4.44
CA ALA A 28 6.84 3.67 -5.27
C ALA A 28 8.18 4.42 -5.34
N ILE A 29 8.91 4.56 -4.23
CA ILE A 29 10.27 5.15 -4.21
C ILE A 29 11.21 4.32 -5.08
N VAL A 30 11.29 3.01 -4.84
CA VAL A 30 12.26 2.13 -5.53
C VAL A 30 11.94 2.00 -7.02
N GLY A 31 10.70 1.70 -7.37
CA GLY A 31 10.27 1.59 -8.76
C GLY A 31 10.20 2.92 -9.50
N GLY A 32 9.86 3.98 -8.79
CA GLY A 32 9.80 5.34 -9.30
C GLY A 32 11.15 5.86 -9.79
N ARG A 33 12.27 5.44 -9.18
CA ARG A 33 13.62 5.83 -9.64
C ARG A 33 13.84 5.56 -11.14
N ALA A 34 13.33 4.44 -11.64
CA ALA A 34 13.51 4.03 -13.04
C ALA A 34 12.33 4.44 -13.95
N SER A 35 11.10 4.42 -13.42
CA SER A 35 9.87 4.53 -14.22
C SER A 35 9.01 5.77 -13.90
N GLY A 36 9.42 6.57 -12.91
CA GLY A 36 8.76 7.83 -12.52
C GLY A 36 7.31 7.65 -12.08
N ALA A 37 6.51 8.71 -12.25
CA ALA A 37 5.08 8.73 -11.88
C ALA A 37 4.27 7.55 -12.44
N LYS A 38 4.65 7.04 -13.64
CA LYS A 38 3.99 5.88 -14.24
C LYS A 38 4.08 4.64 -13.36
N TYR A 39 5.19 4.45 -12.63
CA TYR A 39 5.29 3.36 -11.66
C TYR A 39 4.22 3.49 -10.58
N GLY A 40 4.14 4.66 -9.94
CA GLY A 40 3.19 4.93 -8.86
C GLY A 40 1.73 4.81 -9.30
N LEU A 41 1.38 5.25 -10.52
CA LEU A 41 0.02 5.09 -11.06
C LEU A 41 -0.35 3.62 -11.27
N LEU A 42 0.57 2.82 -11.82
CA LEU A 42 0.34 1.38 -12.04
C LEU A 42 0.33 0.61 -10.72
N GLU A 43 1.13 1.02 -9.73
CA GLU A 43 1.10 0.49 -8.39
C GLU A 43 -0.23 0.79 -7.68
N ALA A 44 -0.71 2.04 -7.75
CA ALA A 44 -2.01 2.45 -7.22
C ALA A 44 -3.17 1.66 -7.85
N LEU A 45 -3.06 1.30 -9.13
CA LEU A 45 -4.03 0.43 -9.79
C LEU A 45 -4.06 -0.97 -9.17
N GLY A 46 -2.89 -1.54 -8.89
CA GLY A 46 -2.78 -2.81 -8.16
C GLY A 46 -3.36 -2.76 -6.76
N HIS A 47 -3.10 -1.66 -6.05
CA HIS A 47 -3.66 -1.39 -4.72
C HIS A 47 -5.19 -1.35 -4.76
N THR A 48 -5.75 -0.54 -5.67
CA THR A 48 -7.21 -0.41 -5.90
C THR A 48 -7.84 -1.76 -6.21
N ALA A 49 -7.17 -2.61 -7.00
CA ALA A 49 -7.69 -3.91 -7.41
C ALA A 49 -7.91 -4.88 -6.24
N PHE A 50 -7.23 -4.70 -5.11
CA PHE A 50 -7.49 -5.45 -3.88
C PHE A 50 -8.39 -4.68 -2.91
N GLU A 51 -8.12 -3.39 -2.72
CA GLU A 51 -8.82 -2.57 -1.74
C GLU A 51 -10.30 -2.41 -2.06
N LEU A 52 -10.67 -2.16 -3.32
CA LEU A 52 -12.07 -1.96 -3.69
C LEU A 52 -12.93 -3.19 -3.35
N PRO A 53 -12.54 -4.43 -3.71
CA PRO A 53 -13.23 -5.63 -3.23
C PRO A 53 -13.34 -5.72 -1.69
N LEU A 54 -12.25 -5.41 -0.97
CA LEU A 54 -12.27 -5.42 0.49
C LEU A 54 -13.27 -4.39 1.05
N PHE A 55 -13.23 -3.16 0.55
CA PHE A 55 -14.14 -2.09 0.94
C PHE A 55 -15.62 -2.48 0.71
N VAL A 56 -15.92 -3.08 -0.45
CA VAL A 56 -17.27 -3.57 -0.74
C VAL A 56 -17.67 -4.70 0.21
N LEU A 57 -16.78 -5.67 0.49
CA LEU A 57 -17.05 -6.74 1.45
C LEU A 57 -17.35 -6.21 2.85
N LEU A 58 -16.62 -5.19 3.30
CA LEU A 58 -16.89 -4.53 4.58
C LEU A 58 -18.24 -3.80 4.55
N GLY A 59 -18.59 -3.15 3.43
CA GLY A 59 -19.90 -2.53 3.22
C GLY A 59 -21.07 -3.52 3.24
N LEU A 60 -20.81 -4.78 2.86
CA LEU A 60 -21.78 -5.88 2.94
C LEU A 60 -21.84 -6.53 4.34
N GLY A 61 -21.08 -6.03 5.32
CA GLY A 61 -21.07 -6.53 6.69
C GLY A 61 -20.17 -7.76 6.90
N CYS A 62 -19.26 -8.09 5.97
CA CYS A 62 -18.39 -9.26 6.08
C CYS A 62 -17.16 -9.06 7.00
N SER A 63 -17.17 -8.04 7.87
CA SER A 63 -16.03 -7.73 8.76
C SER A 63 -15.64 -8.89 9.68
N ALA A 64 -16.62 -9.66 10.18
CA ALA A 64 -16.36 -10.82 11.03
C ALA A 64 -15.56 -11.94 10.33
N ILE A 65 -15.75 -12.12 9.03
CA ILE A 65 -15.00 -13.10 8.22
C ILE A 65 -13.55 -12.64 8.06
N VAL A 66 -13.36 -11.34 7.77
CA VAL A 66 -12.04 -10.74 7.60
C VAL A 66 -11.27 -10.71 8.93
N ALA A 67 -11.97 -10.47 10.05
CA ALA A 67 -11.41 -10.47 11.40
C ALA A 67 -11.20 -11.87 12.00
N GLY A 68 -11.56 -12.94 11.28
CA GLY A 68 -11.37 -14.31 11.74
C GLY A 68 -9.90 -14.62 12.04
N SER A 69 -9.64 -15.31 13.15
CA SER A 69 -8.28 -15.64 13.60
C SER A 69 -7.46 -16.39 12.54
N SER A 70 -8.10 -17.32 11.82
CA SER A 70 -7.47 -18.02 10.69
C SER A 70 -7.10 -17.09 9.54
N THR A 71 -7.97 -16.12 9.21
CA THR A 71 -7.72 -15.12 8.16
C THR A 71 -6.54 -14.24 8.54
N LEU A 72 -6.52 -13.71 9.77
CA LEU A 72 -5.44 -12.86 10.26
C LEU A 72 -4.10 -13.60 10.33
N LYS A 73 -4.09 -14.87 10.77
CA LYS A 73 -2.87 -15.71 10.75
C LYS A 73 -2.36 -15.94 9.32
N LEU A 74 -3.26 -16.23 8.38
CA LEU A 74 -2.90 -16.43 6.97
C LEU A 74 -2.32 -15.15 6.36
N VAL A 75 -2.98 -14.00 6.57
CA VAL A 75 -2.50 -12.69 6.10
C VAL A 75 -1.15 -12.34 6.74
N SER A 76 -0.96 -12.62 8.03
CA SER A 76 0.31 -12.42 8.74
C SER A 76 1.44 -13.27 8.15
N ALA A 77 1.18 -14.56 7.90
CA ALA A 77 2.14 -15.47 7.29
C ALA A 77 2.51 -15.05 5.86
N LEU A 78 1.52 -14.89 4.99
CA LEU A 78 1.73 -14.50 3.59
C LEU A 78 2.35 -13.12 3.47
N GLY A 79 1.99 -12.21 4.38
CA GLY A 79 2.53 -10.86 4.41
C GLY A 79 3.97 -10.81 4.85
N GLY A 80 4.31 -11.53 5.91
CA GLY A 80 5.71 -11.69 6.32
C GLY A 80 6.58 -12.24 5.19
N ILE A 81 6.13 -13.29 4.51
CA ILE A 81 6.82 -13.87 3.34
C ILE A 81 6.94 -12.84 2.21
N SER A 82 5.86 -12.13 1.88
CA SER A 82 5.83 -11.17 0.77
C SER A 82 6.78 -9.99 1.01
N LEU A 83 6.81 -9.45 2.24
CA LEU A 83 7.71 -8.36 2.62
C LEU A 83 9.17 -8.80 2.58
N LEU A 84 9.48 -10.00 3.10
CA LEU A 84 10.84 -10.54 3.04
C LEU A 84 11.29 -10.82 1.61
N ALA A 85 10.42 -11.41 0.79
CA ALA A 85 10.70 -11.64 -0.63
C ALA A 85 10.98 -10.32 -1.35
N TYR A 86 10.13 -9.29 -1.14
CA TYR A 86 10.33 -7.97 -1.72
C TYR A 86 11.63 -7.32 -1.25
N ALA A 87 11.97 -7.43 0.04
CA ALA A 87 13.22 -6.92 0.59
C ALA A 87 14.44 -7.61 -0.02
N VAL A 88 14.44 -8.94 -0.12
CA VAL A 88 15.53 -9.71 -0.73
C VAL A 88 15.70 -9.38 -2.21
N LEU A 89 14.61 -9.30 -2.98
CA LEU A 89 14.67 -8.92 -4.39
C LEU A 89 15.22 -7.50 -4.57
N THR A 90 14.84 -6.57 -3.69
CA THR A 90 15.33 -5.20 -3.69
C THR A 90 16.84 -5.15 -3.40
N LEU A 91 17.31 -5.82 -2.34
CA LEU A 91 18.75 -5.87 -2.02
C LEU A 91 19.56 -6.57 -3.11
N ARG A 92 19.06 -7.68 -3.65
CA ARG A 92 19.73 -8.37 -4.78
C ARG A 92 19.88 -7.43 -5.97
N SER A 93 18.84 -6.70 -6.34
CA SER A 93 18.93 -5.74 -7.45
C SER A 93 19.92 -4.60 -7.18
N LEU A 94 20.14 -4.23 -5.91
CA LEU A 94 21.12 -3.22 -5.51
C LEU A 94 22.57 -3.73 -5.57
N PHE A 95 22.81 -4.98 -5.13
CA PHE A 95 24.17 -5.53 -4.99
C PHE A 95 24.64 -6.38 -6.19
N SER A 96 23.73 -6.86 -7.03
CA SER A 96 24.05 -7.78 -8.12
C SER A 96 24.74 -7.13 -9.33
N GLU A 97 24.82 -5.80 -9.43
CA GLU A 97 25.43 -5.17 -10.61
C GLU A 97 26.42 -4.05 -10.26
N ALA A 98 27.62 -4.16 -10.83
CA ALA A 98 28.80 -3.32 -10.60
C ALA A 98 28.78 -1.95 -11.31
N SER A 99 27.65 -1.51 -11.87
CA SER A 99 27.58 -0.24 -12.62
C SER A 99 26.63 0.78 -11.96
N PRO A 100 27.13 1.91 -11.45
CA PRO A 100 26.34 2.89 -10.69
C PRO A 100 25.48 3.82 -11.57
N THR A 101 25.33 3.54 -12.87
CA THR A 101 24.99 4.59 -13.84
C THR A 101 23.52 4.67 -14.27
N LYS A 102 22.68 3.66 -14.02
CA LYS A 102 21.24 3.74 -14.33
C LYS A 102 20.35 3.03 -13.30
N PRO A 103 19.36 3.71 -12.71
CA PRO A 103 18.36 3.04 -11.89
C PRO A 103 17.54 2.07 -12.75
N ARG A 104 17.48 0.81 -12.34
CA ARG A 104 16.70 -0.23 -13.02
C ARG A 104 15.37 -0.43 -12.30
N ALA A 105 14.31 -0.66 -13.08
CA ALA A 105 13.01 -0.96 -12.51
C ALA A 105 13.07 -2.33 -11.79
N PRO A 106 12.28 -2.52 -10.72
CA PRO A 106 12.06 -3.83 -10.12
C PRO A 106 11.67 -4.86 -11.18
N SER A 107 12.08 -6.12 -10.99
CA SER A 107 11.74 -7.23 -11.89
C SER A 107 10.24 -7.56 -11.88
N VAL A 108 9.53 -7.18 -10.82
CA VAL A 108 8.09 -7.41 -10.65
C VAL A 108 7.31 -6.21 -11.20
N HIS A 109 6.22 -6.50 -11.92
CA HIS A 109 5.36 -5.48 -12.52
C HIS A 109 4.69 -4.59 -11.44
N PRO A 110 4.58 -3.26 -11.62
CA PRO A 110 4.08 -2.36 -10.56
C PRO A 110 2.67 -2.71 -10.07
N ILE A 111 1.75 -3.12 -10.97
CA ILE A 111 0.40 -3.57 -10.58
C ILE A 111 0.47 -4.77 -9.63
N ALA A 112 1.34 -5.74 -9.90
CA ALA A 112 1.48 -6.91 -9.03
C ALA A 112 2.07 -6.53 -7.67
N VAL A 113 3.05 -5.61 -7.66
CA VAL A 113 3.61 -5.06 -6.42
C VAL A 113 2.52 -4.38 -5.58
N GLY A 114 1.74 -3.48 -6.20
CA GLY A 114 0.63 -2.79 -5.54
C GLY A 114 -0.40 -3.75 -4.95
N PHE A 115 -0.82 -4.75 -5.74
CA PHE A 115 -1.76 -5.77 -5.29
C PHE A 115 -1.19 -6.58 -4.11
N MET A 116 0.02 -7.13 -4.23
CA MET A 116 0.62 -8.01 -3.22
C MET A 116 0.91 -7.28 -1.91
N LEU A 117 1.47 -6.07 -1.99
CA LEU A 117 1.77 -5.25 -0.81
C LEU A 117 0.53 -4.66 -0.14
N THR A 118 -0.64 -4.78 -0.77
CA THR A 118 -1.94 -4.43 -0.17
C THR A 118 -2.60 -5.66 0.41
N ALA A 119 -2.73 -6.71 -0.40
CA ALA A 119 -3.41 -7.96 -0.06
C ALA A 119 -2.74 -8.69 1.11
N PHE A 120 -1.41 -8.71 1.10
CA PHE A 120 -0.60 -9.41 2.09
C PHE A 120 0.05 -8.43 3.05
N ASN A 121 -0.63 -7.34 3.39
CA ASN A 121 -0.13 -6.42 4.42
C ASN A 121 -1.04 -6.48 5.65
N PRO A 122 -0.60 -7.17 6.73
CA PRO A 122 -1.37 -7.29 7.96
C PRO A 122 -1.76 -5.94 8.55
N PHE A 123 -0.90 -4.93 8.46
CA PHE A 123 -1.21 -3.59 8.94
C PHE A 123 -2.34 -2.94 8.14
N PHE A 124 -2.33 -3.10 6.80
CA PHE A 124 -3.40 -2.59 5.94
C PHE A 124 -4.75 -3.25 6.25
N ILE A 125 -4.77 -4.57 6.42
CA ILE A 125 -5.99 -5.30 6.79
C ILE A 125 -6.47 -4.90 8.19
N ALA A 126 -5.56 -4.77 9.17
CA ALA A 126 -5.91 -4.33 10.52
C ALA A 126 -6.46 -2.89 10.55
N TRP A 127 -5.92 -1.99 9.74
CA TRP A 127 -6.44 -0.63 9.59
C TRP A 127 -7.86 -0.65 9.01
N TRP A 128 -8.10 -1.44 7.96
CA TRP A 128 -9.42 -1.59 7.37
C TRP A 128 -10.42 -2.23 8.33
N LEU A 129 -9.99 -3.15 9.19
CA LEU A 129 -10.81 -3.76 10.25
C LEU A 129 -11.10 -2.84 11.44
N SER A 130 -10.44 -1.67 11.52
CA SER A 130 -10.62 -0.71 12.61
C SER A 130 -11.20 0.61 12.08
N ALA A 131 -10.33 1.56 11.71
CA ALA A 131 -10.74 2.85 11.17
C ALA A 131 -11.57 2.69 9.88
N GLY A 132 -11.21 1.72 9.03
CA GLY A 132 -11.95 1.45 7.79
C GLY A 132 -13.39 0.98 8.03
N VAL A 133 -13.62 0.01 8.92
CA VAL A 133 -14.98 -0.46 9.28
C VAL A 133 -15.79 0.68 9.87
N LYS A 134 -15.21 1.52 10.73
CA LYS A 134 -15.87 2.72 11.25
C LYS A 134 -16.31 3.64 10.12
N LEU A 135 -15.38 3.98 9.22
CA LEU A 135 -15.66 4.85 8.07
C LEU A 135 -16.74 4.28 7.14
N VAL A 136 -16.69 2.97 6.86
CA VAL A 136 -17.70 2.26 6.07
C VAL A 136 -19.06 2.32 6.77
N THR A 137 -19.10 2.11 8.09
CA THR A 137 -20.33 2.17 8.88
C THR A 137 -20.94 3.56 8.80
N ASP A 138 -20.15 4.63 8.92
CA ASP A 138 -20.64 5.99 8.80
C ASP A 138 -21.15 6.30 7.39
N ILE A 139 -20.49 5.83 6.34
CA ILE A 139 -21.00 5.92 4.95
C ILE A 139 -22.39 5.27 4.86
N LEU A 140 -22.56 4.08 5.44
CA LEU A 140 -23.83 3.33 5.40
C LEU A 140 -24.97 4.00 6.19
N THR A 141 -24.67 4.86 7.18
CA THR A 141 -25.72 5.63 7.88
C THR A 141 -26.46 6.61 6.96
N TYR A 142 -25.80 7.08 5.89
CA TYR A 142 -26.40 7.97 4.91
C TYR A 142 -27.15 7.20 3.82
N SER A 143 -26.61 6.07 3.36
CA SER A 143 -27.26 5.19 2.40
C SER A 143 -26.54 3.84 2.31
N SER A 144 -27.31 2.75 2.26
CA SER A 144 -26.81 1.39 2.05
C SER A 144 -26.73 0.99 0.57
N GLY A 145 -27.05 1.89 -0.37
CA GLY A 145 -27.02 1.59 -1.80
C GLY A 145 -25.59 1.43 -2.33
N LEU A 146 -25.35 0.39 -3.14
CA LEU A 146 -24.03 0.12 -3.74
C LEU A 146 -23.46 1.33 -4.49
N THR A 147 -24.29 2.08 -5.20
CA THR A 147 -23.86 3.30 -5.89
C THR A 147 -23.32 4.34 -4.92
N PHE A 148 -23.96 4.55 -3.76
CA PHE A 148 -23.50 5.51 -2.77
C PHE A 148 -22.16 5.07 -2.15
N LEU A 149 -22.01 3.76 -1.90
CA LEU A 149 -20.78 3.16 -1.41
C LEU A 149 -19.61 3.38 -2.40
N LEU A 150 -19.83 3.09 -3.70
CA LEU A 150 -18.81 3.28 -4.74
C LEU A 150 -18.43 4.75 -4.97
N VAL A 151 -19.40 5.66 -4.94
CA VAL A 151 -19.12 7.10 -5.04
C VAL A 151 -18.34 7.58 -3.81
N SER A 152 -18.62 7.03 -2.62
CA SER A 152 -17.84 7.34 -1.40
C SER A 152 -16.42 6.83 -1.50
N TYR A 153 -16.20 5.62 -2.02
CA TYR A 153 -14.87 5.10 -2.32
C TYR A 153 -14.09 6.01 -3.28
N ALA A 154 -14.75 6.52 -4.32
CA ALA A 154 -14.13 7.42 -5.29
C ALA A 154 -13.61 8.72 -4.67
N THR A 155 -14.21 9.20 -3.56
CA THR A 155 -13.70 10.38 -2.82
C THR A 155 -12.42 10.12 -2.02
N HIS A 156 -12.08 8.85 -1.82
CA HIS A 156 -10.90 8.38 -1.11
C HIS A 156 -9.77 7.98 -2.09
N VAL A 157 -10.05 7.06 -3.02
CA VAL A 157 -9.02 6.32 -3.77
C VAL A 157 -8.10 7.21 -4.62
N TRP A 158 -8.57 8.37 -5.09
CA TRP A 158 -7.75 9.28 -5.89
C TRP A 158 -6.50 9.77 -5.13
N MET A 159 -6.55 9.79 -3.79
CA MET A 159 -5.44 10.19 -2.94
C MET A 159 -4.28 9.20 -3.04
N ASP A 160 -4.56 7.90 -3.19
CA ASP A 160 -3.52 6.88 -3.36
C ASP A 160 -2.81 7.04 -4.69
N TYR A 161 -3.56 7.28 -5.78
CA TYR A 161 -2.98 7.58 -7.09
C TYR A 161 -2.13 8.86 -7.03
N ALA A 162 -2.64 9.92 -6.41
CA ALA A 162 -1.92 11.17 -6.28
C ALA A 162 -0.62 11.01 -5.47
N TRP A 163 -0.69 10.35 -4.32
CA TRP A 163 0.45 10.14 -3.43
C TRP A 163 1.51 9.23 -4.06
N LEU A 164 1.13 8.04 -4.52
CA LEU A 164 2.08 7.08 -5.08
C LEU A 164 2.73 7.61 -6.37
N ALA A 165 1.98 8.30 -7.23
CA ALA A 165 2.54 8.95 -8.41
C ALA A 165 3.50 10.09 -8.03
N ALA A 166 3.14 10.92 -7.05
CA ALA A 166 3.99 12.02 -6.58
C ALA A 166 5.30 11.52 -5.99
N VAL A 167 5.25 10.54 -5.08
CA VAL A 167 6.43 9.94 -4.45
C VAL A 167 7.32 9.27 -5.51
N ALA A 168 6.75 8.52 -6.44
CA ALA A 168 7.51 7.89 -7.52
C ALA A 168 8.18 8.94 -8.45
N HIS A 169 7.50 10.06 -8.72
CA HIS A 169 8.06 11.17 -9.49
C HIS A 169 9.22 11.86 -8.76
N LEU A 170 9.04 12.14 -7.46
CA LEU A 170 10.08 12.73 -6.62
C LEU A 170 11.29 11.81 -6.47
N ALA A 171 11.07 10.50 -6.38
CA ALA A 171 12.16 9.52 -6.34
C ALA A 171 12.98 9.52 -7.64
N ARG A 172 12.35 9.70 -8.81
CA ARG A 172 13.05 9.84 -10.09
C ARG A 172 13.88 11.13 -10.14
N THR A 173 13.26 12.26 -9.83
CA THR A 173 13.88 13.59 -10.00
C THR A 173 14.90 13.90 -8.92
N GLY A 174 14.59 13.60 -7.66
CA GLY A 174 15.48 13.75 -6.51
C GLY A 174 16.57 12.68 -6.46
N GLY A 175 16.24 11.43 -6.78
CA GLY A 175 17.21 10.33 -6.83
C GLY A 175 18.28 10.50 -7.91
N ALA A 176 17.97 11.20 -9.01
CA ALA A 176 18.96 11.59 -10.01
C ALA A 176 19.96 12.64 -9.50
N LYS A 177 19.54 13.52 -8.58
CA LYS A 177 20.38 14.58 -8.01
C LYS A 177 21.23 14.08 -6.82
N LEU A 178 20.74 13.11 -6.06
CA LEU A 178 21.42 12.57 -4.87
C LEU A 178 21.48 11.03 -4.88
N PRO A 179 22.27 10.41 -5.76
CA PRO A 179 22.27 8.96 -5.93
C PRO A 179 22.73 8.19 -4.69
N ARG A 180 23.76 8.68 -3.98
CA ARG A 180 24.26 8.05 -2.73
C ARG A 180 23.23 8.12 -1.60
N GLY A 181 22.59 9.28 -1.42
CA GLY A 181 21.54 9.45 -0.41
C GLY A 181 20.33 8.58 -0.69
N MET A 182 19.92 8.48 -1.97
CA MET A 182 18.82 7.60 -2.37
C MET A 182 19.13 6.11 -2.15
N THR A 183 20.37 5.67 -2.40
CA THR A 183 20.79 4.29 -2.06
C THR A 183 20.74 4.04 -0.55
N LEU A 184 21.18 5.00 0.29
CA LEU A 184 21.07 4.88 1.74
C LEU A 184 19.61 4.78 2.20
N VAL A 185 18.74 5.65 1.68
CA VAL A 185 17.29 5.61 1.95
C VAL A 185 16.73 4.26 1.55
N GLN A 186 17.06 3.75 0.37
CA GLN A 186 16.58 2.45 -0.10
C GLN A 186 17.04 1.30 0.80
N VAL A 187 18.32 1.25 1.20
CA VAL A 187 18.83 0.24 2.13
C VAL A 187 18.13 0.33 3.48
N ALA A 188 18.02 1.53 4.05
CA ALA A 188 17.36 1.75 5.34
C ALA A 188 15.90 1.29 5.32
N LEU A 189 15.15 1.71 4.30
CA LEU A 189 13.77 1.26 4.13
C LEU A 189 13.70 -0.26 3.95
N THR A 190 14.62 -0.86 3.18
CA THR A 190 14.65 -2.32 2.94
C THR A 190 14.84 -3.12 4.23
N LEU A 191 15.70 -2.64 5.11
CA LEU A 191 15.90 -3.24 6.43
C LEU A 191 14.64 -3.10 7.31
N ILE A 192 13.95 -1.96 7.24
CA ILE A 192 12.67 -1.76 7.95
C ILE A 192 11.60 -2.75 7.43
N LEU A 193 11.48 -2.94 6.12
CA LEU A 193 10.55 -3.93 5.56
C LEU A 193 10.90 -5.36 5.99
N ALA A 194 12.19 -5.71 5.98
CA ALA A 194 12.63 -7.02 6.43
C ALA A 194 12.30 -7.24 7.91
N TYR A 195 12.50 -6.23 8.76
CA TYR A 195 12.12 -6.27 10.17
C TYR A 195 10.62 -6.52 10.34
N TYR A 196 9.76 -5.74 9.69
CA TYR A 196 8.30 -5.95 9.79
C TYR A 196 7.87 -7.30 9.20
N GLY A 197 8.55 -7.78 8.15
CA GLY A 197 8.33 -9.11 7.61
C GLY A 197 8.58 -10.22 8.65
N LEU A 198 9.68 -10.12 9.42
CA LEU A 198 9.96 -11.05 10.52
C LEU A 198 8.95 -10.92 11.66
N VAL A 199 8.56 -9.70 12.03
CA VAL A 199 7.54 -9.45 13.06
C VAL A 199 6.22 -10.14 12.69
N PHE A 200 5.75 -9.98 11.45
CA PHE A 200 4.51 -10.62 10.99
C PHE A 200 4.60 -12.15 10.90
N LEU A 201 5.77 -12.71 10.59
CA LEU A 201 5.96 -14.16 10.68
C LEU A 201 5.91 -14.65 12.13
N SER A 202 6.55 -13.92 13.04
CA SER A 202 6.58 -14.30 14.46
C SER A 202 5.20 -14.28 15.10
N SER A 203 4.33 -13.33 14.70
CA SER A 203 2.97 -13.21 15.22
C SER A 203 2.03 -14.34 14.81
N VAL A 204 2.44 -15.22 13.90
CA VAL A 204 1.66 -16.43 13.55
C VAL A 204 1.72 -17.47 14.67
N PHE A 205 2.81 -17.49 15.43
CA PHE A 205 3.11 -18.51 16.45
C PHE A 205 2.77 -18.09 17.88
N THR A 206 2.43 -16.81 18.08
CA THR A 206 1.98 -16.24 19.35
C THR A 206 0.47 -16.06 19.33
#